data_AF-Q898I1-F1
#
_entry.id   AF-Q898I1-F1
#
_cell.length_a   1.000
_cell.length_b   1.000
_cell.length_c   1.000
_cell.angle_alpha   90.00
_cell.angle_beta   90.00
_cell.angle_gamma   90.00
#
_symmetry.space_group_name_H-M   'P 1'
#
loop_
_entity.id
_entity.type
_entity.pdbx_description
1 polymer ?
#
loop_
_entity_poly.entity_id
_entity_poly.type
_entity_poly.pdbx_seq_one_letter_code
_entity_poly.pdbx_strand_id
1 'polypeptide(L)'
;MDQTKSYVFRIVRDSSESADSGEHKIESAKIGILEGTTLKDIPTGTTIEQLKKALTVSKGANIHFVKKNEQDTPEIKDLTELVTDEMEIVVESGTQTVYTIEII
;
A
#
# COMPACT_ATOMS: atom_id res chain seq x y z
N MET A 1 59.82 -11.64 7.51
CA MET A 1 59.26 -10.33 7.88
C MET A 1 57.86 -10.28 7.31
N ASP A 2 56.93 -10.79 8.10
CA ASP A 2 55.49 -10.68 7.91
C ASP A 2 55.05 -9.23 7.84
N GLN A 3 54.31 -8.87 6.79
CA GLN A 3 53.21 -7.91 6.91
C GLN A 3 52.04 -8.36 6.03
N THR A 4 51.26 -9.28 6.59
CA THR A 4 49.88 -9.55 6.22
C THR A 4 49.07 -8.27 6.43
N LYS A 5 48.95 -7.42 5.41
CA LYS A 5 48.01 -6.30 5.45
C LYS A 5 46.62 -6.84 5.12
N SER A 6 45.93 -7.29 6.17
CA SER A 6 44.48 -7.53 6.16
C SER A 6 43.77 -6.26 5.69
N TYR A 7 43.29 -6.27 4.46
CA TYR A 7 42.33 -5.28 4.00
C TYR A 7 40.96 -5.66 4.61
N VAL A 8 40.70 -5.17 5.82
CA VAL A 8 39.36 -5.18 6.39
C VAL A 8 38.58 -4.13 5.62
N PHE A 9 37.85 -4.55 4.59
CA PHE A 9 36.76 -3.74 4.03
C PHE A 9 35.73 -3.61 5.16
N ARG A 10 35.86 -2.56 5.96
CA ARG A 10 34.75 -2.10 6.78
C ARG A 10 33.73 -1.59 5.77
N ILE A 11 32.75 -2.43 5.46
CA ILE A 11 31.46 -1.94 4.98
C ILE A 11 30.91 -1.15 6.15
N VAL A 12 31.35 0.11 6.26
CA VAL A 12 30.66 1.09 7.07
C VAL A 12 29.28 1.11 6.49
N ARG A 13 28.30 0.74 7.33
CA ARG A 13 26.88 0.91 7.05
C ARG A 13 26.64 2.38 6.75
N ASP A 14 26.80 2.74 5.50
CA ASP A 14 25.91 3.68 4.87
C ASP A 14 25.11 2.80 3.92
N SER A 15 24.14 2.09 4.49
CA SER A 15 22.90 1.86 3.76
C SER A 15 22.30 3.25 3.59
N SER A 16 22.88 4.02 2.67
CA SER A 16 22.32 5.23 2.12
C SER A 16 20.96 4.79 1.63
N GLU A 17 19.97 5.05 2.48
CA GLU A 17 18.55 5.22 2.20
C GLU A 17 18.32 4.96 0.72
N SER A 18 18.07 3.68 0.39
CA SER A 18 17.87 3.24 -0.98
C SER A 18 16.91 4.23 -1.57
N ALA A 19 17.37 5.02 -2.56
CA ALA A 19 16.60 6.06 -3.20
C ALA A 19 15.17 5.55 -3.36
N ASP A 20 14.28 6.07 -2.51
CA ASP A 20 12.88 5.69 -2.49
C ASP A 20 12.39 6.20 -3.83
N SER A 21 12.44 5.33 -4.84
CA SER A 21 11.92 5.58 -6.17
C SER A 21 10.41 5.49 -6.00
N GLY A 22 9.89 6.48 -5.26
CA GLY A 22 8.82 6.36 -4.29
C GLY A 22 7.46 6.22 -4.94
N GLU A 23 7.25 5.07 -5.56
CA GLU A 23 5.93 4.57 -5.85
C GLU A 23 5.30 4.18 -4.51
N HIS A 24 4.65 5.16 -3.90
CA HIS A 24 3.90 5.01 -2.68
C HIS A 24 2.70 4.10 -2.97
N LYS A 25 2.70 2.93 -2.34
CA LYS A 25 1.79 1.82 -2.65
C LYS A 25 1.28 1.15 -1.39
N ILE A 26 0.32 0.25 -1.57
CA ILE A 26 -0.01 -0.75 -0.55
C ILE A 26 1.17 -1.73 -0.50
N GLU A 27 1.78 -1.86 0.68
CA GLU A 27 2.91 -2.77 0.91
C GLU A 27 2.42 -4.16 1.34
N SER A 28 1.33 -4.20 2.11
CA SER A 28 0.69 -5.45 2.52
C SER A 28 -0.75 -5.24 2.98
N ALA A 29 -1.51 -6.33 2.99
CA ALA A 29 -2.88 -6.37 3.50
C ALA A 29 -3.03 -7.52 4.49
N LYS A 30 -3.73 -7.28 5.60
CA LYS A 30 -4.12 -8.32 6.58
C LYS A 30 -5.51 -8.90 6.31
N ILE A 31 -6.31 -8.20 5.50
CA ILE A 31 -7.62 -8.63 5.01
C ILE A 31 -7.50 -8.67 3.48
N GLY A 32 -7.82 -9.82 2.90
CA GLY A 32 -7.64 -10.08 1.49
C GLY A 32 -6.21 -10.40 1.07
N ILE A 33 -6.01 -10.56 -0.23
CA ILE A 33 -4.75 -10.90 -0.89
C ILE A 33 -4.43 -9.78 -1.88
N LEU A 34 -3.28 -9.13 -1.69
CA LEU A 34 -2.79 -8.11 -2.62
C LEU A 34 -2.04 -8.77 -3.77
N GLU A 35 -2.63 -8.74 -4.97
CA GLU A 35 -2.01 -9.19 -6.21
C GLU A 35 -1.85 -8.01 -7.18
N GLY A 36 -0.66 -7.41 -7.20
CA GLY A 36 -0.40 -6.22 -8.01
C GLY A 36 -1.23 -5.03 -7.55
N THR A 37 -2.13 -4.54 -8.41
CA THR A 37 -3.06 -3.44 -8.13
C THR A 37 -4.49 -3.93 -7.84
N THR A 38 -4.63 -5.17 -7.37
CA THR A 38 -5.92 -5.77 -7.04
C THR A 38 -5.86 -6.39 -5.66
N LEU A 39 -6.85 -6.07 -4.82
CA LEU A 39 -7.01 -6.63 -3.49
C LEU A 39 -8.20 -7.59 -3.51
N LYS A 40 -7.90 -8.89 -3.49
CA LYS A 40 -8.86 -10.00 -3.63
C LYS A 40 -9.20 -10.63 -2.30
N ASP A 41 -10.12 -11.58 -2.29
CA ASP A 41 -10.45 -12.39 -1.10
C ASP A 41 -10.85 -11.55 0.12
N ILE A 42 -11.46 -10.38 -0.13
CA ILE A 42 -12.02 -9.58 0.95
C ILE A 42 -13.30 -10.26 1.42
N PRO A 43 -13.44 -10.61 2.71
CA PRO A 43 -14.64 -11.26 3.20
C PRO A 43 -15.84 -10.30 3.18
N THR A 44 -16.99 -10.79 2.72
CA THR A 44 -18.26 -10.04 2.77
C THR A 44 -18.55 -9.51 4.18
N GLY A 45 -19.04 -8.29 4.28
CA GLY A 45 -19.32 -7.65 5.56
C GLY A 45 -18.13 -6.91 6.17
N THR A 46 -16.97 -6.91 5.50
CA THR A 46 -15.85 -6.02 5.87
C THR A 46 -16.25 -4.57 5.65
N THR A 47 -16.07 -3.73 6.67
CA THR A 47 -16.27 -2.28 6.54
C THR A 47 -15.02 -1.58 6.00
N ILE A 48 -15.21 -0.39 5.41
CA ILE A 48 -14.09 0.43 4.92
C ILE A 48 -13.09 0.72 6.05
N GLU A 49 -13.55 0.96 7.28
CA GLU A 49 -12.66 1.18 8.43
C GLU A 49 -11.79 -0.05 8.72
N GLN A 50 -12.39 -1.24 8.72
CA GLN A 50 -11.67 -2.49 8.97
C GLN A 50 -10.63 -2.75 7.89
N LEU A 51 -11.02 -2.54 6.62
CA LEU A 51 -10.11 -2.69 5.49
C LEU A 51 -8.97 -1.69 5.58
N LYS A 52 -9.25 -0.40 5.81
CA LYS A 52 -8.23 0.65 5.96
C LYS A 52 -7.23 0.33 7.07
N LYS A 53 -7.68 -0.21 8.21
CA LYS A 53 -6.80 -0.64 9.32
C LYS A 53 -6.01 -1.91 9.00
N ALA A 54 -6.51 -2.74 8.11
CA ALA A 54 -5.84 -3.95 7.66
C ALA A 54 -4.77 -3.71 6.59
N LEU A 55 -4.80 -2.55 5.92
CA LEU A 55 -3.83 -2.16 4.91
C LEU A 55 -2.61 -1.50 5.54
N THR A 56 -1.44 -1.88 5.05
CA THR A 56 -0.18 -1.20 5.32
C THR A 56 0.27 -0.52 4.04
N VAL A 57 0.42 0.79 4.08
CA VAL A 57 0.91 1.59 2.95
C VAL A 57 2.27 2.21 3.27
N SER A 58 2.98 2.59 2.22
CA SER A 58 4.26 3.29 2.32
C SER A 58 4.14 4.53 3.21
N LYS A 59 5.22 4.84 3.93
CA LYS A 59 5.27 5.99 4.85
C LYS A 59 4.96 7.29 4.13
N GLY A 60 4.00 8.05 4.64
CA GLY A 60 3.58 9.33 4.03
C GLY A 60 2.52 9.19 2.92
N ALA A 61 2.06 7.97 2.65
CA ALA A 61 0.92 7.74 1.76
C ALA A 61 -0.42 7.85 2.51
N ASN A 62 -1.41 8.41 1.82
CA ASN A 62 -2.79 8.49 2.29
C ASN A 62 -3.66 7.48 1.54
N ILE A 63 -4.58 6.85 2.27
CA ILE A 63 -5.55 5.90 1.72
C ILE A 63 -6.92 6.56 1.64
N HIS A 64 -7.46 6.61 0.43
CA HIS A 64 -8.80 7.07 0.10
C HIS A 64 -9.58 5.92 -0.52
N PHE A 65 -10.88 5.89 -0.28
CA PHE A 65 -11.79 4.93 -0.92
C PHE A 65 -12.70 5.72 -1.84
N VAL A 66 -12.92 5.23 -3.05
CA VAL A 66 -13.76 5.89 -4.05
C VAL A 66 -14.65 4.85 -4.74
N LYS A 67 -15.76 5.28 -5.36
CA LYS A 67 -16.64 4.40 -6.11
C LYS A 67 -16.18 4.25 -7.56
N LYS A 68 -15.93 3.02 -7.99
CA LYS A 68 -15.64 2.65 -9.37
C LYS A 68 -16.75 3.18 -10.27
N ASN A 69 -16.37 3.93 -11.32
CA ASN A 69 -17.25 4.50 -12.36
C ASN A 69 -17.94 5.84 -12.09
N GLU A 70 -17.65 6.57 -11.02
CA GLU A 70 -18.07 7.97 -10.94
C GLU A 70 -17.06 8.87 -11.67
N GLN A 71 -17.53 9.61 -12.68
CA GLN A 71 -16.70 10.53 -13.49
C GLN A 71 -16.06 11.65 -12.65
N ASP A 72 -16.59 11.86 -11.44
CA ASP A 72 -16.10 12.73 -10.38
C ASP A 72 -16.05 11.90 -9.09
N THR A 73 -15.19 10.87 -9.04
CA THR A 73 -15.10 9.87 -7.96
C THR A 73 -15.04 10.53 -6.57
N PRO A 74 -16.17 10.62 -5.84
CA PRO A 74 -16.16 11.25 -4.55
C PRO A 74 -15.50 10.28 -3.56
N GLU A 75 -14.62 10.81 -2.71
CA GLU A 75 -14.07 10.04 -1.61
C GLU A 75 -15.22 9.59 -0.68
N ILE A 76 -15.26 8.28 -0.42
CA ILE A 76 -16.16 7.69 0.55
C ILE A 76 -15.66 8.06 1.95
N LYS A 77 -16.39 8.99 2.57
CA LYS A 77 -16.08 9.48 3.93
C LYS A 77 -16.72 8.62 5.03
N ASP A 78 -17.76 7.85 4.69
CA ASP A 78 -18.40 6.95 5.63
C ASP A 78 -17.57 5.67 5.75
N LEU A 79 -16.82 5.53 6.84
CA LEU A 79 -15.96 4.37 7.07
C LEU A 79 -16.73 3.15 7.60
N THR A 80 -18.01 3.32 7.94
CA THR A 80 -18.87 2.22 8.41
C THR A 80 -19.57 1.50 7.25
N GLU A 81 -19.59 2.11 6.07
CA GLU A 81 -20.02 1.48 4.83
C GLU A 81 -19.23 0.19 4.57
N LEU A 82 -19.93 -0.80 4.00
CA LEU A 82 -19.34 -2.07 3.60
C LEU A 82 -18.53 -1.88 2.34
N VAL A 83 -17.37 -2.52 2.28
CA VAL A 83 -16.58 -2.61 1.06
C VAL A 83 -17.38 -3.39 0.02
N THR A 84 -17.38 -2.92 -1.22
CA THR A 84 -17.99 -3.60 -2.39
C THR A 84 -17.01 -3.66 -3.56
N ASP A 85 -17.22 -4.56 -4.53
CA ASP A 85 -16.46 -4.61 -5.80
C ASP A 85 -16.65 -3.37 -6.69
N GLU A 86 -17.61 -2.51 -6.33
CA GLU A 86 -17.83 -1.20 -6.93
C GLU A 86 -16.96 -0.12 -6.28
N MET A 87 -16.02 -0.48 -5.41
CA MET A 87 -15.08 0.46 -4.77
C MET A 87 -13.65 0.24 -5.24
N GLU A 88 -12.88 1.32 -5.18
CA GLU A 88 -11.44 1.35 -5.46
C GLU A 88 -10.70 2.02 -4.32
N ILE A 89 -9.48 1.56 -4.08
CA ILE A 89 -8.58 2.12 -3.07
C ILE A 89 -7.57 3.00 -3.79
N VAL A 90 -7.54 4.26 -3.41
CA VAL A 90 -6.59 5.22 -3.93
C VAL A 90 -5.52 5.46 -2.89
N VAL A 91 -4.27 5.19 -3.26
CA VAL A 91 -3.11 5.55 -2.46
C VAL A 91 -2.47 6.80 -3.06
N GLU A 92 -2.49 7.90 -2.30
CA GLU A 92 -1.94 9.18 -2.72
C GLU A 92 -0.71 9.55 -1.89
N SER A 93 0.40 9.84 -2.59
CA SER A 93 1.58 10.45 -1.99
C SER A 93 2.39 11.19 -3.05
N GLY A 94 1.82 12.28 -3.57
CA GLY A 94 2.36 13.03 -4.72
C GLY A 94 2.07 12.38 -6.08
N THR A 95 1.99 11.05 -6.13
CA THR A 95 1.39 10.28 -7.24
C THR A 95 0.20 9.48 -6.74
N GLN A 96 -0.76 9.21 -7.62
CA GLN A 96 -1.96 8.44 -7.33
C GLN A 96 -1.81 7.01 -7.86
N THR A 97 -1.97 6.01 -6.99
CA THR A 97 -2.07 4.60 -7.39
C THR A 97 -3.46 4.08 -7.04
N VAL A 98 -4.16 3.53 -8.02
CA VAL A 98 -5.52 2.99 -7.86
C VAL A 98 -5.45 1.48 -7.74
N TYR A 99 -6.14 0.93 -6.76
CA TYR A 99 -6.29 -0.50 -6.52
C TYR A 99 -7.75 -0.88 -6.65
N THR A 100 -7.97 -1.98 -7.35
CA THR A 100 -9.30 -2.59 -7.48
C THR A 100 -9.57 -3.53 -6.33
N ILE A 101 -10.83 -3.68 -5.96
CA ILE A 101 -11.28 -4.58 -4.89
C ILE A 101 -12.07 -5.73 -5.50
N GLU A 102 -11.80 -6.96 -5.03
CA GLU A 102 -12.60 -8.15 -5.32
C GLU A 102 -13.04 -8.83 -4.02
N ILE A 103 -14.36 -9.05 -3.87
CA ILE A 103 -14.98 -9.68 -2.69
C ILE A 103 -15.33 -11.14 -3.00
N ILE A 104 -15.28 -12.00 -1.97
CA ILE A 104 -15.61 -13.43 -2.06
C ILE A 104 -16.99 -13.79 -1.50
#